data_AF-A0A372JDL0-F1
#
_entry.id   AF-A0A372JDL0-F1
#
_cell.length_a   1.000
_cell.length_b   1.000
_cell.length_c   1.000
_cell.angle_alpha   90.00
_cell.angle_beta   90.00
_cell.angle_gamma   90.00
#
_symmetry.space_group_name_H-M   'P 1'
#
loop_
_entity.id
_entity.type
_entity.pdbx_description
1 polymer ?
#
loop_
_entity_poly.entity_id
_entity_poly.type
_entity_poly.pdbx_seq_one_letter_code
_entity_poly.pdbx_strand_id
1 'polypeptide(L)'
;QTRIGSAAVLALLRGHGFPGRDVGAALTRATRALASAPSADSPDSPGSPGSSASAGSGTPSSASAGRGTGTGGTRGSGAERAEAAAAALGELAERLAATLANVVGILDPELIVLTGEVPRAGGEALRALVERELHSMTIPRPPVRLSAVAGNVVLAGALDQALRGCREEVFSRTRAAAT
;
A
#
# COMPACT_ATOMS: atom_id res chain seq x y z
N GLN A 1 -14.69 21.30 11.29
CA GLN A 1 -13.56 20.76 12.06
C GLN A 1 -12.88 19.68 11.25
N THR A 2 -11.73 20.00 10.66
CA THR A 2 -10.92 19.05 9.88
C THR A 2 -10.35 18.03 10.86
N ARG A 3 -10.93 16.82 10.90
CA ARG A 3 -10.30 15.70 11.61
C ARG A 3 -9.03 15.39 10.81
N ILE A 4 -7.86 15.53 11.43
CA ILE A 4 -6.57 15.14 10.86
C ILE A 4 -6.19 13.79 11.50
N GLY A 5 -5.70 12.85 10.70
CA GLY A 5 -5.20 11.56 11.19
C GLY A 5 -6.11 10.36 10.95
N SER A 6 -5.87 9.27 11.68
CA SER A 6 -6.49 7.94 11.47
C SER A 6 -8.02 7.96 11.47
N ALA A 7 -8.65 8.77 12.31
CA ALA A 7 -10.11 8.91 12.35
C ALA A 7 -10.70 9.49 11.04
N ALA A 8 -9.96 10.37 10.37
CA ALA A 8 -10.34 10.96 9.09
C ALA A 8 -10.22 9.94 7.95
N VAL A 9 -9.12 9.17 7.96
CA VAL A 9 -8.91 8.06 7.03
C VAL A 9 -10.00 7.00 7.22
N LEU A 10 -10.35 6.64 8.46
CA LEU A 10 -11.45 5.72 8.72
C LEU A 10 -12.81 6.26 8.30
N ALA A 11 -13.06 7.56 8.41
CA ALA A 11 -14.30 8.18 7.94
C ALA A 11 -14.38 8.14 6.41
N LEU A 12 -13.28 8.45 5.71
CA LEU A 12 -13.16 8.35 4.26
C LEU A 12 -13.40 6.90 3.80
N LEU A 13 -12.68 5.93 4.37
CA LEU A 13 -12.84 4.52 4.00
C LEU A 13 -14.27 4.00 4.28
N ARG A 14 -14.89 4.46 5.36
CA ARG A 14 -16.31 4.16 5.63
C ARG A 14 -17.25 4.73 4.58
N GLY A 15 -17.00 5.96 4.10
CA GLY A 15 -17.77 6.57 3.03
C GLY A 15 -17.75 5.74 1.74
N HIS A 16 -16.64 5.05 1.47
CA HIS A 16 -16.45 4.19 0.29
C HIS A 16 -16.75 2.69 0.55
N GLY A 17 -17.46 2.35 1.63
CA GLY A 17 -17.88 0.96 1.88
C GLY A 17 -16.82 0.04 2.48
N PHE A 18 -15.73 0.58 3.04
CA PHE A 18 -14.70 -0.14 3.79
C PHE A 18 -14.78 0.19 5.29
N PRO A 19 -15.79 -0.33 6.03
CA PRO A 19 -15.89 -0.10 7.46
C PRO A 19 -14.79 -0.85 8.22
N GLY A 20 -14.35 -0.26 9.34
CA GLY A 20 -13.36 -0.85 10.24
C GLY A 20 -13.15 0.02 11.47
N ARG A 21 -12.79 -0.61 12.60
CA ARG A 21 -12.26 0.09 13.77
C ARG A 21 -10.76 0.36 13.64
N ASP A 22 -10.10 -0.41 12.79
CA ASP A 22 -8.67 -0.35 12.52
C ASP A 22 -8.41 0.13 11.09
N VAL A 23 -7.56 1.14 10.95
CA VAL A 23 -7.27 1.79 9.65
C VAL A 23 -6.48 0.85 8.76
N GLY A 24 -5.50 0.15 9.32
CA GLY A 24 -4.63 -0.78 8.59
C GLY A 24 -5.43 -1.93 7.99
N ALA A 25 -6.34 -2.52 8.75
CA ALA A 25 -7.22 -3.59 8.29
C ALA A 25 -8.20 -3.11 7.21
N ALA A 26 -8.75 -1.90 7.34
CA ALA A 26 -9.63 -1.32 6.33
C ALA A 26 -8.88 -1.05 5.00
N LEU A 27 -7.69 -0.46 5.08
CA LEU A 27 -6.82 -0.24 3.91
C LEU A 27 -6.39 -1.53 3.25
N THR A 28 -5.96 -2.53 4.03
CA THR A 28 -5.55 -3.84 3.51
C THR A 28 -6.70 -4.54 2.77
N ARG A 29 -7.96 -4.32 3.20
CA ARG A 29 -9.14 -4.82 2.49
C ARG A 29 -9.39 -4.06 1.20
N ALA A 30 -9.26 -2.73 1.21
CA ALA A 30 -9.40 -1.90 0.01
C ALA A 30 -8.33 -2.25 -1.04
N THR A 31 -7.07 -2.36 -0.65
CA THR A 31 -5.97 -2.73 -1.55
C THR A 31 -6.14 -4.13 -2.11
N ARG A 32 -6.58 -5.10 -1.30
CA ARG A 32 -6.91 -6.45 -1.79
C ARG A 32 -8.09 -6.45 -2.75
N ALA A 33 -9.12 -5.65 -2.48
CA ALA A 33 -10.27 -5.53 -3.37
C ALA A 33 -9.85 -4.95 -4.72
N LEU A 34 -8.99 -3.93 -4.72
CA LEU A 34 -8.41 -3.36 -5.94
C LEU A 34 -7.56 -4.40 -6.70
N ALA A 35 -6.70 -5.14 -6.00
CA ALA A 35 -5.87 -6.18 -6.62
C ALA A 35 -6.66 -7.38 -7.14
N SER A 36 -7.87 -7.62 -6.63
CA SER A 36 -8.75 -8.71 -7.08
C SER A 36 -9.56 -8.37 -8.34
N ALA A 37 -9.52 -7.12 -8.81
CA ALA A 37 -10.11 -6.76 -10.08
C ALA A 37 -9.34 -7.42 -11.22
N PRO A 38 -10.01 -8.02 -12.22
CA PRO A 38 -9.33 -8.46 -13.43
C PRO A 38 -8.75 -7.22 -14.11
N SER A 39 -7.43 -7.13 -14.18
CA SER A 39 -6.71 -6.10 -14.92
C SER A 39 -7.19 -6.12 -16.38
N ALA A 40 -8.04 -5.18 -16.76
CA ALA A 40 -8.49 -4.99 -18.14
C ALA A 40 -7.44 -4.22 -18.95
N ASP A 41 -6.17 -4.59 -18.79
CA ASP A 41 -5.10 -4.05 -19.61
C ASP A 41 -4.03 -5.14 -19.81
N SER A 42 -4.24 -5.92 -20.86
CA SER A 42 -3.22 -6.73 -21.52
C SER A 42 -3.49 -6.61 -23.01
N PRO A 43 -2.71 -5.81 -23.76
CA PRO A 43 -2.80 -5.82 -25.20
C PRO A 43 -2.35 -7.20 -25.69
N ASP A 44 -3.33 -7.86 -26.31
CA ASP A 44 -3.25 -8.94 -27.29
C ASP A 44 -1.82 -9.39 -27.67
N SER A 45 -1.45 -10.61 -27.28
CA SER A 45 -0.34 -11.35 -27.90
C SER A 45 -0.90 -12.62 -28.53
N PRO A 46 -0.82 -12.76 -29.87
CA PRO A 46 -1.41 -13.90 -30.55
C PRO A 46 -0.53 -15.13 -30.40
N GLY A 47 -1.19 -16.23 -30.02
CA GLY A 47 -0.93 -17.63 -30.37
C GLY A 47 0.50 -18.15 -30.53
N SER A 48 0.80 -19.22 -29.80
CA SER A 48 1.50 -20.37 -30.40
C SER A 48 1.04 -21.69 -29.76
N PRO A 49 0.86 -22.77 -30.57
CA PRO A 49 0.22 -24.02 -30.15
C PRO A 49 1.22 -25.11 -29.73
N GLY A 50 0.71 -26.11 -29.00
CA GLY A 50 1.15 -27.50 -29.06
C GLY A 50 2.20 -27.97 -28.02
N SER A 51 1.84 -28.91 -27.14
CA SER A 51 1.94 -30.35 -27.40
C SER A 51 1.92 -31.21 -26.11
N SER A 52 1.25 -32.36 -26.24
CA SER A 52 1.45 -33.68 -25.60
C SER A 52 1.80 -33.78 -24.11
N ALA A 53 0.95 -34.36 -23.26
CA ALA A 53 0.58 -35.78 -23.11
C ALA A 53 1.34 -36.50 -21.99
N SER A 54 0.57 -37.22 -21.16
CA SER A 54 0.85 -38.43 -20.36
C SER A 54 0.22 -38.28 -18.98
N ALA A 55 -0.31 -39.30 -18.32
CA ALA A 55 -0.83 -40.61 -18.66
C ALA A 55 -1.74 -40.99 -17.47
N GLY A 56 -2.79 -41.77 -17.70
CA GLY A 56 -3.81 -42.04 -16.70
C GLY A 56 -3.42 -43.01 -15.59
N SER A 57 -4.23 -43.03 -14.53
CA SER A 57 -4.72 -44.27 -13.94
C SER A 57 -6.09 -43.99 -13.33
N GLY A 58 -7.07 -44.83 -13.67
CA GLY A 58 -8.43 -44.74 -13.18
C GLY A 58 -8.66 -45.68 -12.00
N THR A 59 -9.66 -45.34 -11.19
CA THR A 59 -10.62 -46.31 -10.65
C THR A 59 -11.94 -45.58 -10.34
N PRO A 60 -13.11 -46.26 -10.44
CA PRO A 60 -14.42 -45.61 -10.48
C PRO A 60 -15.17 -45.64 -9.14
N SER A 61 -16.25 -44.85 -9.12
CA SER A 61 -17.48 -45.04 -8.34
C SER A 61 -17.51 -44.54 -6.88
N SER A 62 -18.24 -43.46 -6.65
CA SER A 62 -19.64 -43.57 -6.19
C SER A 62 -20.34 -42.22 -6.27
N ALA A 63 -21.51 -42.21 -6.89
CA ALA A 63 -22.41 -41.08 -6.93
C ALA A 63 -22.99 -40.78 -5.54
N SER A 64 -23.02 -39.50 -5.16
CA SER A 64 -24.14 -38.97 -4.38
C SER A 64 -24.37 -37.52 -4.77
N ALA A 65 -25.52 -37.30 -5.39
CA ALA A 65 -26.09 -36.01 -5.70
C ALA A 65 -26.15 -35.11 -4.45
N GLY A 66 -25.77 -33.85 -4.62
CA GLY A 66 -25.74 -32.88 -3.53
C GLY A 66 -25.75 -31.43 -4.03
N ARG A 67 -26.86 -31.06 -4.69
CA ARG A 67 -27.51 -29.75 -4.59
C ARG A 67 -26.67 -28.52 -5.03
N GLY A 68 -27.13 -27.92 -6.13
CA GLY A 68 -26.48 -26.77 -6.76
C GLY A 68 -26.34 -25.55 -5.87
N THR A 69 -25.23 -24.84 -6.09
CA THR A 69 -25.13 -23.40 -5.82
C THR A 69 -25.00 -22.73 -7.17
N GLY A 70 -26.08 -22.09 -7.63
CA GLY A 70 -25.99 -21.17 -8.75
C GLY A 70 -24.94 -20.11 -8.44
N THR A 71 -23.84 -20.11 -9.18
CA THR A 71 -22.90 -18.98 -9.24
C THR A 71 -23.29 -18.08 -10.41
N GLY A 72 -24.58 -17.74 -10.46
CA GLY A 72 -25.09 -16.62 -11.23
C GLY A 72 -25.09 -15.39 -10.33
N GLY A 73 -24.08 -14.52 -10.48
CA GLY A 73 -24.12 -13.14 -9.99
C GLY A 73 -23.16 -12.78 -8.84
N THR A 74 -21.87 -12.58 -9.13
CA THR A 74 -20.97 -11.76 -8.28
C THR A 74 -19.88 -11.00 -9.07
N ARG A 75 -19.93 -10.98 -10.42
CA ARG A 75 -18.99 -10.17 -11.21
C ARG A 75 -19.25 -8.67 -11.02
N GLY A 76 -20.52 -8.26 -10.91
CA GLY A 76 -20.92 -6.88 -10.61
C GLY A 76 -20.45 -6.42 -9.23
N SER A 77 -20.73 -7.20 -8.19
CA SER A 77 -20.32 -6.85 -6.81
C SER A 77 -18.81 -6.78 -6.60
N GLY A 78 -18.03 -7.55 -7.36
CA GLY A 78 -16.57 -7.51 -7.31
C GLY A 78 -15.98 -6.28 -7.99
N ALA A 79 -16.48 -5.96 -9.20
CA ALA A 79 -16.07 -4.78 -9.95
C ALA A 79 -16.44 -3.48 -9.23
N GLU A 80 -17.69 -3.36 -8.75
CA GLU A 80 -18.16 -2.21 -7.97
C GLU A 80 -17.31 -2.00 -6.71
N ARG A 81 -16.91 -3.09 -6.04
CA ARG A 81 -16.08 -3.00 -4.84
C ARG A 81 -14.64 -2.61 -5.15
N ALA A 82 -14.10 -3.02 -6.29
CA ALA A 82 -12.79 -2.60 -6.75
C ALA A 82 -12.78 -1.12 -7.16
N GLU A 83 -13.83 -0.65 -7.82
CA GLU A 83 -14.01 0.76 -8.16
C GLU A 83 -14.13 1.63 -6.91
N ALA A 84 -14.94 1.21 -5.93
CA ALA A 84 -15.01 1.87 -4.63
C ALA A 84 -13.65 1.88 -3.90
N ALA A 85 -12.86 0.80 -4.01
CA ALA A 85 -11.51 0.77 -3.46
C ALA A 85 -10.56 1.74 -4.17
N ALA A 86 -10.64 1.81 -5.51
CA ALA A 86 -9.85 2.74 -6.31
C ALA A 86 -10.18 4.19 -5.96
N ALA A 87 -11.47 4.53 -5.85
CA ALA A 87 -11.93 5.86 -5.44
C ALA A 87 -11.43 6.23 -4.04
N ALA A 88 -11.56 5.30 -3.07
CA ALA A 88 -11.10 5.54 -1.70
C ALA A 88 -9.58 5.77 -1.61
N LEU A 89 -8.79 4.93 -2.30
CA LEU A 89 -7.34 5.05 -2.31
C LEU A 89 -6.88 6.29 -3.10
N GLY A 90 -7.59 6.64 -4.18
CA GLY A 90 -7.37 7.84 -4.98
C GLY A 90 -7.58 9.11 -4.15
N GLU A 91 -8.72 9.22 -3.46
CA GLU A 91 -9.00 10.38 -2.59
C GLU A 91 -8.00 10.50 -1.44
N LEU A 92 -7.57 9.37 -0.86
CA LEU A 92 -6.51 9.38 0.14
C LEU A 92 -5.17 9.84 -0.47
N ALA A 93 -4.84 9.36 -1.66
CA ALA A 93 -3.60 9.71 -2.35
C ALA A 93 -3.54 11.18 -2.72
N GLU A 94 -4.64 11.75 -3.21
CA GLU A 94 -4.76 13.18 -3.54
C GLU A 94 -4.48 14.06 -2.32
N ARG A 95 -5.08 13.73 -1.17
CA ARG A 95 -4.88 14.49 0.08
C ARG A 95 -3.44 14.40 0.59
N LEU A 96 -2.82 13.23 0.47
CA LEU A 96 -1.42 13.03 0.83
C LEU A 96 -0.51 13.82 -0.13
N ALA A 97 -0.75 13.72 -1.44
CA ALA A 97 0.01 14.42 -2.47
C ALA A 97 -0.08 15.94 -2.32
N ALA A 98 -1.27 16.49 -2.07
CA ALA A 98 -1.45 17.93 -1.83
C ALA A 98 -0.64 18.42 -0.61
N THR A 99 -0.58 17.60 0.45
CA THR A 99 0.24 17.93 1.63
C THR A 99 1.74 17.85 1.30
N LEU A 100 2.16 16.82 0.56
CA LEU A 100 3.55 16.64 0.14
C LEU A 100 4.02 17.70 -0.86
N ALA A 101 3.14 18.18 -1.74
CA ALA A 101 3.46 19.21 -2.72
C ALA A 101 3.96 20.50 -2.05
N ASN A 102 3.39 20.87 -0.90
CA ASN A 102 3.86 22.00 -0.11
C ASN A 102 5.29 21.79 0.41
N VAL A 103 5.62 20.57 0.84
CA VAL A 103 6.97 20.24 1.31
C VAL A 103 7.96 20.25 0.15
N VAL A 104 7.58 19.68 -0.99
CA VAL A 104 8.41 19.65 -2.21
C VAL A 104 8.69 21.06 -2.73
N GLY A 105 7.68 21.92 -2.76
CA GLY A 105 7.83 23.30 -3.25
C GLY A 105 8.76 24.17 -2.40
N ILE A 106 9.03 23.78 -1.15
CA ILE A 106 9.91 24.54 -0.23
C ILE A 106 11.27 23.87 -0.08
N LEU A 107 11.30 22.56 0.16
CA LEU A 107 12.53 21.85 0.53
C LEU A 107 13.25 21.18 -0.65
N ASP A 108 12.57 20.96 -1.77
CA ASP A 108 13.08 20.21 -2.94
C ASP A 108 13.84 18.91 -2.58
N PRO A 109 13.17 17.95 -1.90
CA PRO A 109 13.84 16.73 -1.45
C PRO A 109 14.14 15.80 -2.63
N GLU A 110 15.31 15.15 -2.62
CA GLU A 110 15.66 14.13 -3.62
C GLU A 110 14.87 12.82 -3.48
N LEU A 111 14.27 12.56 -2.30
CA LEU A 111 13.51 11.34 -2.01
C LEU A 111 12.48 11.59 -0.91
N ILE A 112 11.27 11.07 -1.10
CA ILE A 112 10.22 11.05 -0.08
C ILE A 112 10.02 9.61 0.41
N VAL A 113 10.15 9.40 1.72
CA VAL A 113 9.90 8.09 2.35
C VAL A 113 8.62 8.14 3.17
N LEU A 114 7.63 7.35 2.77
CA LEU A 114 6.37 7.20 3.49
C LEU A 114 6.52 6.17 4.61
N THR A 115 6.30 6.62 5.84
CA THR A 115 6.34 5.82 7.07
C THR A 115 4.98 5.74 7.74
N GLY A 116 4.79 4.74 8.59
CA GLY A 116 3.59 4.59 9.41
C GLY A 116 2.60 3.56 8.86
N GLU A 117 1.53 3.32 9.64
CA GLU A 117 0.57 2.24 9.38
C GLU A 117 -0.23 2.44 8.09
N VAL A 118 -0.56 3.69 7.74
CA VAL A 118 -1.41 4.01 6.59
C VAL A 118 -0.69 3.73 5.26
N PRO A 119 0.49 4.30 4.96
CA PRO A 119 1.23 3.95 3.74
C PRO A 119 1.60 2.47 3.68
N ARG A 120 1.91 1.86 4.84
CA ARG A 120 2.27 0.44 4.90
C ARG A 120 1.09 -0.50 4.60
N ALA A 121 -0.10 -0.18 5.10
CA ALA A 121 -1.32 -0.95 4.83
C ALA A 121 -1.89 -0.70 3.42
N GLY A 122 -1.72 0.53 2.92
CA GLY A 122 -2.00 0.89 1.52
C GLY A 122 -1.03 0.24 0.53
N GLY A 123 0.17 -0.09 0.98
CA GLY A 123 1.19 -0.79 0.21
C GLY A 123 1.59 -0.06 -1.07
N GLU A 124 2.08 -0.84 -2.03
CA GLU A 124 2.62 -0.31 -3.28
C GLU A 124 1.53 0.36 -4.14
N ALA A 125 0.30 -0.13 -4.08
CA ALA A 125 -0.83 0.47 -4.78
C ALA A 125 -1.06 1.93 -4.31
N LEU A 126 -1.08 2.17 -3.00
CA LEU A 126 -1.21 3.53 -2.47
C LEU A 126 0.03 4.37 -2.80
N ARG A 127 1.25 3.82 -2.66
CA ARG A 127 2.50 4.52 -3.01
C ARG A 127 2.49 5.04 -4.45
N ALA A 128 2.11 4.18 -5.40
CA ALA A 128 2.05 4.53 -6.82
C ALA A 128 0.98 5.59 -7.11
N LEU A 129 -0.18 5.53 -6.44
CA LEU A 129 -1.19 6.57 -6.54
C LEU A 129 -0.66 7.91 -6.00
N VAL A 130 -0.03 7.92 -4.82
CA VAL A 130 0.54 9.15 -4.23
C VAL A 130 1.62 9.76 -5.13
N GLU A 131 2.53 8.94 -5.67
CA GLU A 131 3.59 9.41 -6.56
C GLU A 131 3.02 10.07 -7.81
N ARG A 132 2.02 9.44 -8.45
CA ARG A 132 1.36 10.01 -9.62
C ARG A 132 0.67 11.34 -9.29
N GLU A 133 -0.10 11.40 -8.21
CA GLU A 133 -0.79 12.64 -7.82
C GLU A 133 0.20 13.73 -7.41
N LEU A 134 1.33 13.38 -6.79
CA LEU A 134 2.36 14.35 -6.45
C LEU A 134 3.00 14.95 -7.70
N HIS A 135 3.33 14.10 -8.68
CA HIS A 135 3.95 14.52 -9.95
C HIS A 135 2.99 15.28 -10.87
N SER A 136 1.67 15.20 -10.64
CA SER A 136 0.69 16.04 -11.34
C SER A 136 0.63 17.46 -10.75
N MET A 137 0.98 17.62 -9.47
CA MET A 137 0.91 18.88 -8.74
C MET A 137 2.25 19.63 -8.65
N THR A 138 3.38 18.97 -8.89
CA THR A 138 4.73 19.53 -8.66
C THR A 138 5.63 19.40 -9.89
N ILE A 139 6.48 20.40 -10.12
CA ILE A 139 7.50 20.38 -11.18
C ILE A 139 8.65 19.42 -10.82
N PRO A 140 9.24 19.51 -9.60
CA PRO A 140 10.16 18.47 -9.14
C PRO A 140 9.40 17.14 -9.03
N ARG A 141 9.97 16.07 -9.59
CA ARG A 141 9.37 14.73 -9.55
C ARG A 141 10.16 13.81 -8.62
N PRO A 142 10.14 14.08 -7.31
CA PRO A 142 10.90 13.26 -6.38
C PRO A 142 10.33 11.83 -6.37
N PRO A 143 11.19 10.80 -6.33
CA PRO A 143 10.75 9.44 -6.11
C PRO A 143 10.07 9.30 -4.74
N VAL A 144 9.02 8.49 -4.69
CA VAL A 144 8.35 8.13 -3.43
C VAL A 144 8.67 6.67 -3.08
N ARG A 145 9.01 6.38 -1.83
CA ARG A 145 9.31 5.02 -1.35
C ARG A 145 8.57 4.72 -0.06
N LEU A 146 8.25 3.44 0.16
CA LEU A 146 7.77 2.97 1.45
C LEU A 146 8.96 2.66 2.36
N SER A 147 8.82 2.93 3.66
CA SER A 147 9.85 2.56 4.63
C SER A 147 10.04 1.04 4.70
N ALA A 148 11.29 0.60 4.64
CA ALA A 148 11.68 -0.80 4.84
C ALA A 148 11.88 -1.16 6.32
N VAL A 149 11.86 -0.17 7.22
CA VAL A 149 12.10 -0.39 8.65
C VAL A 149 10.85 -0.99 9.28
N ALA A 150 10.99 -2.21 9.81
CA ALA A 150 9.91 -2.89 10.51
C ALA A 150 9.71 -2.33 11.93
N GLY A 151 8.48 -2.38 12.43
CA GLY A 151 8.16 -1.99 13.80
C GLY A 151 8.10 -0.47 14.00
N ASN A 152 8.56 -0.01 15.17
CA ASN A 152 8.50 1.41 15.53
C ASN A 152 9.73 2.16 15.00
N VAL A 153 9.56 2.80 13.85
CA VAL A 153 10.61 3.60 13.19
C VAL A 153 11.12 4.77 14.05
N VAL A 154 10.25 5.34 14.90
CA VAL A 154 10.62 6.45 15.81
C VAL A 154 11.50 5.92 16.93
N LEU A 155 11.16 4.78 17.53
CA LEU A 155 11.98 4.14 18.56
C LEU A 155 13.35 3.73 17.99
N ALA A 156 13.37 3.15 16.79
CA ALA A 156 14.61 2.76 16.11
C ALA A 156 15.52 3.99 15.89
N GLY A 157 14.97 5.10 15.38
CA GLY A 157 15.72 6.34 15.20
C GLY A 157 16.18 6.97 16.53
N ALA A 158 15.34 6.95 17.56
CA ALA A 158 15.68 7.48 18.88
C ALA A 158 16.83 6.70 19.52
N LEU A 159 16.81 5.37 19.42
CA LEU A 159 17.89 4.52 19.93
C LEU A 159 19.20 4.76 19.17
N ASP A 160 19.13 4.84 17.84
CA ASP A 160 20.30 5.13 17.00
C ASP A 160 20.89 6.52 17.32
N GLN A 161 20.04 7.53 17.50
CA GLN A 161 20.46 8.88 17.90
C GLN A 161 21.09 8.88 19.30
N ALA A 162 20.50 8.20 20.28
CA ALA A 162 21.05 8.09 21.63
C ALA A 162 22.43 7.41 21.63
N LEU A 163 22.56 6.30 20.87
CA LEU A 163 23.83 5.59 20.75
C LEU A 163 24.91 6.44 20.07
N ARG A 164 24.58 7.21 19.03
CA ARG A 164 25.53 8.15 18.41
C ARG A 164 26.00 9.20 19.43
N GLY A 165 25.08 9.79 20.20
CA GLY A 165 25.41 10.76 21.24
C GLY A 165 26.36 10.18 22.30
N CYS A 166 26.03 9.01 22.86
CA CYS A 166 26.88 8.37 23.87
C CYS A 166 28.27 8.00 23.33
N ARG A 167 28.38 7.56 22.07
CA ARG A 167 29.68 7.26 21.46
C ARG A 167 30.54 8.51 21.32
N GLU A 168 29.96 9.60 20.84
CA GLU A 168 30.68 10.86 20.69
C GLU A 168 31.22 11.38 22.03
N GLU A 169 30.41 11.30 23.08
CA GLU A 169 30.83 11.71 24.43
C GLU A 169 31.97 10.85 24.98
N VAL A 170 31.89 9.53 24.84
CA VAL A 170 32.92 8.61 25.33
C VAL A 170 34.24 8.79 24.58
N PHE A 171 34.20 8.91 23.26
CA PHE A 171 35.39 9.10 22.43
C PHE A 171 36.01 10.49 22.59
N SER A 172 35.20 11.53 22.77
CA SER A 172 35.69 12.88 23.09
C SER A 172 36.44 12.91 24.42
N ARG A 173 35.92 12.23 25.45
CA ARG A 173 36.58 12.14 26.77
C ARG A 173 37.91 11.40 26.72
N THR A 174 37.99 10.31 25.96
CA THR A 174 39.25 9.56 25.82
C THR A 174 40.29 10.32 25.01
N ARG A 175 39.88 11.07 23.98
CA ARG A 175 40.79 11.94 23.21
C ARG A 175 41.34 13.08 24.05
N ALA A 176 40.50 13.72 24.87
CA ALA A 176 40.91 14.80 25.76
C ALA A 176 41.86 14.34 26.88
N ALA A 177 41.80 13.07 27.30
CA ALA A 177 42.71 12.50 28.29
C ALA A 177 44.08 12.07 27.72
N ALA A 178 44.23 12.02 26.39
CA ALA A 178 45.45 11.60 25.71
C ALA A 178 46.33 12.78 25.21
N THR A 179 45.84 14.01 25.34
CA THR A 179 46.57 15.27 25.11
C THR A 179 46.89 15.96 26.41
#